data_AF-A0A1Y5GX03-F1
#
_entry.id   AF-A0A1Y5GX03-F1
#
_cell.length_a   1.000
_cell.length_b   1.000
_cell.length_c   1.000
_cell.angle_alpha   90.00
_cell.angle_beta   90.00
_cell.angle_gamma   90.00
#
_symmetry.space_group_name_H-M   'P 1'
#
loop_
_entity.id
_entity.type
_entity.pdbx_description
1 polymer ?
#
loop_
_entity_poly.entity_id
_entity_poly.type
_entity_poly.pdbx_seq_one_letter_code
_entity_poly.pdbx_strand_id
1 'polypeptide(L)'
;MLKEANKNPVIKARVDHYKYRATEELCNLMIDPHCLVNLIDDAKYVDVKAQLQNEMRKQMVRTGDYLLEAFDLRGDKKALQVFMNKQHQQAKQRAKQYKWKRGSNIAGSTRANTGLYQVEP
;
A
#
# COMPACT_ATOMS: atom_id res chain seq x y z
N MET A 1 -14.16 10.88 -7.23
CA MET A 1 -14.27 9.48 -6.76
C MET A 1 -15.11 9.37 -5.50
N LEU A 2 -14.70 9.90 -4.33
CA LEU A 2 -15.47 9.76 -3.08
C LEU A 2 -16.92 10.32 -3.16
N LYS A 3 -17.10 11.50 -3.76
CA LYS A 3 -18.44 12.09 -3.97
C LYS A 3 -19.34 11.23 -4.87
N GLU A 4 -18.74 10.52 -5.83
CA GLU A 4 -19.45 9.66 -6.79
C GLU A 4 -19.68 8.26 -6.22
N ALA A 5 -18.84 7.79 -5.29
CA ALA A 5 -19.05 6.55 -4.56
C ALA A 5 -20.37 6.56 -3.76
N ASN A 6 -20.79 7.72 -3.26
CA ASN A 6 -22.07 7.85 -2.56
C ASN A 6 -23.29 7.68 -3.48
N LYS A 7 -23.11 7.81 -4.81
CA LYS A 7 -24.18 7.81 -5.80
C LYS A 7 -24.18 6.56 -6.68
N ASN A 8 -23.02 5.90 -6.83
CA ASN A 8 -22.85 4.77 -7.72
C ASN A 8 -22.22 3.58 -6.96
N PRO A 9 -22.95 2.45 -6.82
CA PRO A 9 -22.49 1.30 -6.05
C PRO A 9 -21.23 0.65 -6.64
N VAL A 10 -21.04 0.70 -7.95
CA VAL A 10 -19.82 0.18 -8.61
C VAL A 10 -18.61 1.03 -8.24
N ILE A 11 -18.76 2.35 -8.22
CA ILE A 11 -17.70 3.27 -7.79
C ILE A 11 -17.44 3.09 -6.29
N LYS A 12 -18.48 2.86 -5.47
CA LYS A 12 -18.33 2.57 -4.05
C LYS A 12 -17.49 1.32 -3.80
N ALA A 13 -17.83 0.21 -4.44
CA ALA A 13 -17.09 -1.05 -4.29
C ALA A 13 -15.60 -0.87 -4.61
N ARG A 14 -15.28 -0.10 -5.65
CA ARG A 14 -13.88 0.20 -5.99
C ARG A 14 -13.19 1.10 -4.96
N VAL A 15 -13.88 2.09 -4.40
CA VAL A 15 -13.33 2.91 -3.31
C VAL A 15 -13.09 2.06 -2.06
N ASP A 16 -14.04 1.22 -1.68
CA ASP A 16 -13.93 0.34 -0.51
C ASP A 16 -12.76 -0.63 -0.67
N HIS A 17 -12.58 -1.21 -1.87
CA HIS A 17 -11.42 -2.06 -2.17
C HIS A 17 -10.09 -1.35 -1.93
N TYR A 18 -9.94 -0.09 -2.35
CA TYR A 18 -8.69 0.67 -2.09
C TYR A 18 -8.54 1.07 -0.62
N LYS A 19 -9.63 1.34 0.09
CA LYS A 19 -9.59 1.73 1.51
C LYS A 19 -9.26 0.57 2.44
N TYR A 20 -9.82 -0.61 2.16
CA TYR A 20 -9.73 -1.79 3.00
C TYR A 20 -8.86 -2.89 2.37
N ARG A 21 -7.93 -2.50 1.50
CA ARG A 21 -7.04 -3.42 0.80
C ARG A 21 -6.24 -4.26 1.79
N ALA A 22 -6.07 -5.54 1.48
CA ALA A 22 -5.17 -6.41 2.23
C ALA A 22 -3.71 -5.92 2.11
N THR A 23 -2.89 -6.21 3.12
CA THR A 23 -1.46 -5.89 3.10
C THR A 23 -0.73 -6.65 2.00
N GLU A 24 -1.14 -7.89 1.75
CA GLU A 24 -0.61 -8.76 0.70
C GLU A 24 -1.77 -9.26 -0.17
N GLU A 25 -1.48 -9.46 -1.45
CA GLU A 25 -2.42 -10.04 -2.40
C GLU A 25 -1.75 -11.18 -3.16
N LEU A 26 -2.48 -12.26 -3.38
CA LEU A 26 -2.06 -13.40 -4.20
C LEU A 26 -3.10 -13.62 -5.28
N CYS A 27 -2.69 -13.63 -6.55
CA CYS A 27 -3.59 -13.78 -7.69
C CYS A 27 -3.07 -14.86 -8.64
N ASN A 28 -3.98 -15.69 -9.15
CA ASN A 28 -3.65 -16.66 -10.19
C ASN A 28 -3.93 -16.06 -11.56
N LEU A 29 -2.90 -15.52 -12.20
CA LEU A 29 -3.02 -14.81 -13.48
C LEU A 29 -3.50 -15.68 -14.65
N MET A 30 -3.35 -17.01 -14.55
CA MET A 30 -3.82 -17.93 -15.60
C MET A 30 -5.34 -18.08 -15.58
N ILE A 31 -5.95 -17.99 -14.40
CA ILE A 31 -7.39 -18.16 -14.19
C ILE A 31 -8.09 -16.80 -14.11
N ASP A 32 -7.45 -15.85 -13.44
CA ASP A 32 -7.93 -14.48 -13.26
C ASP A 32 -6.84 -13.47 -13.68
N PRO A 33 -6.75 -13.17 -14.99
CA PRO A 33 -5.79 -12.20 -15.53
C PRO A 33 -5.98 -10.78 -15.00
N HIS A 34 -7.14 -10.49 -14.38
CA HIS A 34 -7.51 -9.17 -13.90
C HIS A 34 -7.32 -9.00 -12.39
N CYS A 35 -6.86 -10.04 -11.68
CA CYS A 35 -6.60 -10.01 -10.24
C CYS A 35 -7.81 -9.53 -9.42
N LEU A 36 -9.01 -9.93 -9.81
CA LEU A 36 -10.25 -9.58 -9.12
C LEU A 36 -10.43 -10.39 -7.82
N VAL A 37 -9.87 -11.59 -7.75
CA VAL A 37 -9.96 -12.48 -6.60
C VAL A 37 -8.62 -12.58 -5.88
N ASN A 38 -8.56 -12.07 -4.65
CA ASN A 38 -7.40 -12.22 -3.79
C ASN A 38 -7.42 -13.58 -3.08
N LEU A 39 -6.38 -14.40 -3.31
CA LEU A 39 -6.20 -15.76 -2.80
C LEU A 39 -5.30 -15.81 -1.55
N ILE A 40 -4.94 -14.66 -0.96
CA ILE A 40 -3.94 -14.60 0.13
C ILE A 40 -4.32 -15.41 1.39
N ASP A 41 -5.62 -15.53 1.65
CA ASP A 41 -6.19 -16.25 2.79
C ASP A 41 -6.72 -17.66 2.43
N ASP A 42 -6.62 -18.08 1.17
CA ASP A 42 -7.04 -19.42 0.76
C ASP A 42 -6.01 -20.47 1.22
N ALA A 43 -6.46 -21.39 2.06
CA ALA A 43 -5.65 -22.46 2.64
C ALA A 43 -4.95 -23.33 1.57
N LYS A 44 -5.52 -23.45 0.37
CA LYS A 44 -4.95 -24.22 -0.74
C LYS A 44 -3.64 -23.63 -1.26
N TYR A 45 -3.42 -22.33 -1.06
CA TYR A 45 -2.27 -21.61 -1.61
C TYR A 45 -1.25 -21.21 -0.54
N VAL A 46 -1.33 -21.76 0.68
CA VAL A 46 -0.40 -21.42 1.78
C VAL A 46 1.06 -21.67 1.41
N ASP A 47 1.36 -22.81 0.80
CA ASP A 47 2.73 -23.15 0.39
C ASP A 47 3.23 -22.24 -0.74
N VAL A 48 2.36 -21.94 -1.71
CA VAL A 48 2.66 -21.02 -2.82
C VAL A 48 2.93 -19.61 -2.29
N LYS A 49 2.10 -19.14 -1.35
CA LYS A 49 2.30 -17.86 -0.65
C LYS A 49 3.66 -17.82 0.03
N ALA A 50 3.99 -18.84 0.83
CA ALA A 50 5.27 -18.90 1.55
C ALA A 50 6.47 -18.90 0.59
N GLN A 51 6.37 -19.67 -0.51
CA GLN A 51 7.40 -19.70 -1.55
C GLN A 51 7.62 -18.32 -2.19
N LEU A 52 6.54 -17.65 -2.62
CA LEU A 52 6.62 -16.34 -3.26
C LEU A 52 7.15 -15.26 -2.31
N GLN A 53 6.74 -15.30 -1.04
CA GLN A 53 7.27 -14.40 0.00
C GLN A 53 8.78 -14.59 0.18
N ASN A 54 9.26 -15.83 0.18
CA ASN A 54 10.69 -16.12 0.31
C ASN A 54 11.48 -15.62 -0.90
N GLU A 55 10.99 -15.85 -2.12
CA GLU A 55 11.64 -15.36 -3.33
C GLU A 55 11.65 -13.83 -3.40
N MET A 56 10.55 -13.17 -3.04
CA MET A 56 10.50 -11.72 -2.95
C MET A 56 11.51 -11.19 -1.94
N ARG A 57 11.58 -11.78 -0.74
CA ARG A 57 12.55 -11.40 0.29
C ARG A 57 13.99 -11.55 -0.19
N LYS A 58 14.33 -12.67 -0.85
CA LYS A 58 15.67 -12.88 -1.44
C LYS A 58 16.01 -11.78 -2.44
N GLN A 59 15.05 -11.39 -3.29
CA GLN A 59 15.24 -10.31 -4.23
C GLN A 59 15.49 -8.98 -3.53
N MET A 60 14.70 -8.64 -2.51
CA MET A 60 14.86 -7.42 -1.72
C MET A 60 16.22 -7.35 -1.01
N VAL A 61 16.69 -8.47 -0.45
CA VAL A 61 18.04 -8.56 0.14
C VAL A 61 19.11 -8.34 -0.94
N ARG A 62 18.97 -9.00 -2.10
CA ARG A 62 19.93 -8.92 -3.20
C ARG A 62 20.06 -7.49 -3.75
N THR A 63 18.96 -6.74 -3.81
CA THR A 63 18.95 -5.37 -4.34
C THR A 63 19.20 -4.30 -3.28
N GLY A 64 19.30 -4.68 -1.99
CA GLY A 64 19.41 -3.72 -0.89
C GLY A 64 18.16 -2.85 -0.74
N ASP A 65 16.98 -3.45 -0.93
CA ASP A 65 15.70 -2.73 -0.88
C ASP A 65 15.47 -2.11 0.51
N TYR A 66 15.24 -0.80 0.53
CA TYR A 66 14.98 -0.04 1.76
C TYR A 66 13.65 -0.40 2.43
N LEU A 67 12.77 -1.13 1.75
CA LEU A 67 11.50 -1.63 2.26
C LEU A 67 11.61 -3.02 2.90
N LEU A 68 12.79 -3.65 2.92
CA LEU A 68 12.97 -4.99 3.49
C LEU A 68 12.48 -5.07 4.95
N GLU A 69 12.75 -4.03 5.75
CA GLU A 69 12.26 -3.93 7.13
C GLU A 69 10.72 -4.00 7.20
N ALA A 70 10.03 -3.26 6.34
CA ALA A 70 8.57 -3.27 6.28
C ALA A 70 8.04 -4.62 5.79
N PHE A 71 8.71 -5.25 4.83
CA PHE A 71 8.34 -6.57 4.33
C PHE A 71 8.44 -7.63 5.42
N ASP A 72 9.50 -7.62 6.23
CA ASP A 72 9.67 -8.56 7.34
C ASP A 72 8.62 -8.34 8.45
N LEU A 73 8.15 -7.10 8.62
CA LEU A 73 7.11 -6.71 9.59
C LEU A 73 5.68 -6.81 9.05
N ARG A 74 5.47 -7.32 7.83
CA ARG A 74 4.18 -7.22 7.12
C ARG A 74 2.97 -7.82 7.85
N GLY A 75 3.21 -8.81 8.73
CA GLY A 75 2.18 -9.42 9.57
C GLY A 75 1.72 -8.56 10.75
N ASP A 76 2.46 -7.50 11.09
CA ASP A 76 2.14 -6.57 12.17
C ASP A 76 1.78 -5.18 11.63
N LYS A 77 0.47 -4.91 11.58
CA LYS A 77 -0.07 -3.62 11.11
C LYS A 77 0.45 -2.42 11.91
N LYS A 78 0.69 -2.57 13.23
CA LYS A 78 1.20 -1.47 14.06
C LYS A 78 2.66 -1.18 13.73
N ALA A 79 3.47 -2.21 13.59
CA ALA A 79 4.88 -2.07 13.18
C ALA A 79 5.00 -1.42 11.79
N LEU A 80 4.17 -1.85 10.83
CA LEU A 80 4.08 -1.21 9.51
C LEU A 80 3.70 0.27 9.60
N GLN A 81 2.71 0.62 10.42
CA GLN A 81 2.29 2.01 10.59
C GLN A 81 3.43 2.88 11.16
N VAL A 82 4.18 2.36 12.13
CA VAL A 82 5.37 3.03 12.68
C VAL A 82 6.43 3.25 11.59
N PHE A 83 6.73 2.21 10.80
CA PHE A 83 7.67 2.31 9.68
C PHE A 83 7.23 3.39 8.67
N MET A 84 5.97 3.35 8.23
CA MET A 84 5.44 4.32 7.26
C MET A 84 5.44 5.75 7.81
N ASN A 85 5.13 5.94 9.10
CA ASN A 85 5.21 7.25 9.74
C ASN A 85 6.63 7.82 9.73
N LYS A 86 7.64 6.98 10.01
CA LYS A 86 9.06 7.34 9.89
C LYS A 86 9.41 7.76 8.46
N GLN A 87 9.01 6.98 7.45
CA GLN A 87 9.22 7.32 6.04
C GLN A 87 8.57 8.65 5.66
N HIS A 88 7.33 8.88 6.09
CA HIS A 88 6.61 10.15 5.86
C HIS A 88 7.32 11.34 6.52
N GLN A 89 7.80 11.20 7.75
CA GLN A 89 8.54 12.26 8.43
C GLN A 89 9.83 12.60 7.68
N GLN A 90 10.61 11.59 7.29
CA GLN A 90 11.83 11.80 6.51
C GLN A 90 11.53 12.49 5.17
N ALA A 91 10.48 12.08 4.46
CA ALA A 91 10.04 12.71 3.22
C ALA A 91 9.67 14.20 3.43
N LYS A 92 8.95 14.52 4.51
CA LYS A 92 8.63 15.91 4.88
C LYS A 92 9.90 16.74 5.14
N GLN A 93 10.90 16.17 5.82
CA GLN A 93 12.17 16.88 6.06
C GLN A 93 12.94 17.12 4.76
N ARG A 94 13.07 16.11 3.89
CA ARG A 94 13.70 16.28 2.56
C ARG A 94 13.00 17.36 1.74
N ALA A 95 11.66 17.37 1.76
CA ALA A 95 10.87 18.36 1.03
C ALA A 95 11.15 19.81 1.47
N LYS A 96 11.41 20.05 2.76
CA LYS A 96 11.77 21.38 3.28
C LYS A 96 13.15 21.86 2.83
N GLN A 97 14.07 20.93 2.58
CA GLN A 97 15.44 21.26 2.17
C GLN A 97 15.54 21.68 0.69
N TYR A 98 14.58 21.29 -0.15
CA TYR A 98 14.59 21.65 -1.57
C TYR A 98 14.09 23.09 -1.81
N LYS A 99 15.03 24.02 -2.01
CA LYS A 99 14.77 25.46 -2.27
C LYS A 99 13.75 25.74 -3.39
N TRP A 100 13.64 24.87 -4.41
CA TRP A 100 12.73 25.06 -5.54
C TRP A 100 11.28 24.59 -5.24
N LYS A 101 11.07 23.76 -4.22
CA LYS A 101 9.72 23.46 -3.72
C LYS A 101 9.26 24.61 -2.84
N ARG A 102 8.59 25.60 -3.46
CA ARG A 102 7.86 26.66 -2.74
C ARG A 102 6.97 26.03 -1.66
N GLY A 103 6.91 26.64 -0.47
CA GLY A 103 6.14 26.11 0.67
C GLY A 103 4.67 25.79 0.36
N SER A 104 4.08 26.51 -0.59
CA SER A 104 2.71 26.30 -1.10
C SER A 104 2.53 25.01 -1.91
N ASN A 105 3.61 24.39 -2.42
CA ASN A 105 3.59 23.17 -3.23
C ASN A 105 3.95 21.91 -2.42
N ILE A 106 4.26 22.03 -1.12
CA ILE A 106 4.63 20.87 -0.27
C ILE A 106 3.46 19.89 -0.14
N ALA A 107 2.22 20.38 -0.15
CA ALA A 107 1.01 19.56 -0.05
C ALA A 107 0.64 18.81 -1.34
N GLY A 108 1.37 19.00 -2.45
CA GLY A 108 1.04 18.42 -3.75
C GLY A 108 -0.22 19.03 -4.39
N SER A 109 -0.55 18.57 -5.61
CA SER A 109 -1.71 19.05 -6.37
C SER A 109 -3.06 18.69 -5.73
N THR A 110 -3.08 17.68 -4.87
CA THR A 110 -4.26 17.19 -4.16
C THR A 110 -4.63 18.00 -2.90
N ARG A 111 -3.75 18.90 -2.43
CA ARG A 111 -3.96 19.77 -1.24
C ARG A 111 -4.59 18.98 -0.07
N ALA A 112 -5.67 19.50 0.54
CA ALA A 112 -6.36 18.92 1.70
C ALA A 112 -7.25 17.71 1.38
N ASN A 113 -7.30 17.24 0.13
CA ASN A 113 -8.19 16.16 -0.29
C ASN A 113 -7.59 14.79 0.09
N THR A 114 -7.57 14.51 1.40
CA THR A 114 -6.93 13.34 2.01
C THR A 114 -7.90 12.22 2.39
N GLY A 115 -9.21 12.39 2.15
CA GLY A 115 -10.25 11.46 2.65
C GLY A 115 -10.18 10.02 2.12
N LEU A 116 -9.34 9.74 1.10
CA LEU A 116 -9.06 8.38 0.63
C LEU A 116 -7.92 7.71 1.41
N TYR A 117 -7.05 8.52 2.03
CA TYR A 117 -5.86 8.12 2.78
C TYR A 117 -6.00 8.28 4.30
N GLN A 118 -7.14 8.82 4.76
CA GLN A 118 -7.50 8.78 6.17
C GLN A 118 -7.98 7.37 6.48
N VAL A 119 -7.09 6.59 7.10
CA VAL A 119 -7.40 5.26 7.62
C VAL A 119 -8.08 5.48 8.96
N GLU A 120 -9.35 5.12 9.09
CA GLU A 120 -10.01 5.08 10.40
C GLU A 120 -9.35 3.99 11.25
N PRO A 121 -9.17 4.23 12.57
CA PRO A 121 -8.47 3.31 13.46
C PRO A 121 -9.12 1.92 13.56
#